data_AF-A0A8H7M2L9-F1
#
_entry.id   AF-A0A8H7M2L9-F1
#
_cell.length_a   1.000
_cell.length_b   1.000
_cell.length_c   1.000
_cell.angle_alpha   90.00
_cell.angle_beta   90.00
_cell.angle_gamma   90.00
#
_symmetry.space_group_name_H-M   'P 1'
#
loop_
_entity.id
_entity.type
_entity.pdbx_description
1 polymer ?
#
loop_
_entity_poly.entity_id
_entity_poly.type
_entity_poly.pdbx_seq_one_letter_code
_entity_poly.pdbx_strand_id
1 'polypeptide(L)'
;MPPAPSSARALQAILPQIAENKPYEAHQKARTFVARYVKSGQHDVAIDVLFQSARELLKAGHTGSGVDLGSFLIEVYDTASVQVGPESRGQVKGRMTQLIALTGPDGAWRKTLIDKTVAWSVKHGKYPAGDPELHHYCGELLYREGAFEAAEQHLLNSASRDSARLLAQMMFEWSRDGTNPGPFAIRGTIPYLLNTSILAARTFLTTFIGLLLSSPQRATIINQHFPDPIILKSPDSDPDEVQITTDPTLNFLQLAIQTCQRAGWGPEATTSDEERHNRVSREAWLRLASRYRSGIVGGDVMRNIIDSLGDIYFDIPAPRKGGNPLQDMMSSFFGGGPAPDAGTKRKPRRALTAGTLD
;
A
#
# COMPACT_ATOMS: atom_id res chain seq x y z
N MET A 1 -46.48 -1.04 17.14
CA MET A 1 -45.03 -0.74 17.23
C MET A 1 -44.83 0.74 16.94
N PRO A 2 -44.03 1.47 17.73
CA PRO A 2 -43.61 2.82 17.34
C PRO A 2 -42.83 2.75 16.02
N PRO A 3 -42.92 3.80 15.16
CA PRO A 3 -42.18 3.82 13.90
C PRO A 3 -40.68 3.74 14.15
N ALA A 4 -39.96 3.05 13.26
CA ALA A 4 -38.51 2.98 13.31
C ALA A 4 -37.92 4.41 13.34
N PRO A 5 -36.88 4.66 14.15
CA PRO A 5 -36.28 5.97 14.21
C PRO A 5 -35.74 6.37 12.83
N SER A 6 -36.10 7.57 12.37
CA SER A 6 -35.81 8.06 11.02
C SER A 6 -35.00 9.36 11.07
N SER A 7 -34.04 9.48 10.15
CA SER A 7 -33.24 10.69 9.93
C SER A 7 -34.05 11.84 9.33
N ALA A 8 -35.22 11.57 8.74
CA ALA A 8 -36.01 12.53 7.98
C ALA A 8 -36.32 13.82 8.76
N ARG A 9 -36.72 13.70 10.03
CA ARG A 9 -37.03 14.86 10.87
C ARG A 9 -35.80 15.74 11.11
N ALA A 10 -34.64 15.13 11.35
CA ALA A 10 -33.40 15.87 11.55
C ALA A 10 -32.97 16.56 10.25
N LEU A 11 -32.99 15.83 9.13
CA LEU A 11 -32.61 16.36 7.82
C LEU A 11 -33.51 17.49 7.35
N GLN A 12 -34.82 17.40 7.58
CA GLN A 12 -35.78 18.49 7.28
C GLN A 12 -35.49 19.76 8.09
N ALA A 13 -34.87 19.65 9.27
CA ALA A 13 -34.47 20.80 10.07
C ALA A 13 -33.07 21.35 9.72
N ILE A 14 -32.22 20.55 9.07
CA ILE A 14 -30.82 20.88 8.76
C ILE A 14 -30.67 21.38 7.32
N LEU A 15 -31.11 20.60 6.33
CA LEU A 15 -30.84 20.87 4.92
C LEU A 15 -31.36 22.23 4.42
N PRO A 16 -32.55 22.72 4.85
CA PRO A 16 -33.01 24.06 4.46
C PRO A 16 -32.08 25.18 4.94
N GLN A 17 -31.39 25.01 6.08
CA GLN A 17 -30.44 26.01 6.57
C GLN A 17 -29.25 26.17 5.61
N ILE A 18 -28.80 25.08 4.97
CA ILE A 18 -27.74 25.13 3.97
C ILE A 18 -28.24 25.90 2.73
N ALA A 19 -29.47 25.61 2.28
CA ALA A 19 -30.08 26.29 1.15
C ALA A 19 -30.30 27.80 1.40
N GLU A 20 -30.55 28.18 2.66
CA GLU A 20 -30.67 29.58 3.11
C GLU A 20 -29.32 30.27 3.38
N ASN A 21 -28.20 29.65 3.03
CA ASN A 21 -26.83 30.13 3.30
C ASN A 21 -26.56 30.40 4.79
N LYS A 22 -27.07 29.51 5.66
CA LYS A 22 -26.85 29.47 7.12
C LYS A 22 -26.05 28.21 7.51
N PRO A 23 -24.78 28.09 7.06
CA PRO A 23 -24.01 26.87 7.21
C PRO A 23 -23.63 26.58 8.66
N TYR A 24 -23.42 27.62 9.48
CA TYR A 24 -23.09 27.46 10.90
C TYR A 24 -24.28 26.85 11.65
N GLU A 25 -25.49 27.33 11.40
CA GLU A 25 -26.74 26.84 11.98
C GLU A 25 -27.02 25.41 11.54
N ALA A 26 -26.83 25.10 10.26
CA ALA A 26 -26.94 23.74 9.73
C ALA A 26 -25.99 22.79 10.45
N HIS A 27 -24.72 23.18 10.57
CA HIS A 27 -23.66 22.43 11.22
C HIS A 27 -23.99 22.17 12.72
N GLN A 28 -24.30 23.22 13.50
CA GLN A 28 -24.61 23.06 14.92
C GLN A 28 -25.87 22.22 15.17
N LYS A 29 -26.89 22.35 14.31
CA LYS A 29 -28.08 21.48 14.37
C LYS A 29 -27.73 20.03 14.11
N ALA A 30 -26.93 19.74 13.07
CA ALA A 30 -26.49 18.38 12.77
C ALA A 30 -25.78 17.74 13.97
N ARG A 31 -24.79 18.43 14.55
CA ARG A 31 -24.07 17.95 15.76
C ARG A 31 -25.01 17.67 16.92
N THR A 32 -25.97 18.58 17.16
CA THR A 32 -26.93 18.44 18.27
C THR A 32 -27.86 17.24 18.11
N PHE A 33 -28.41 17.01 16.90
CA PHE A 33 -29.24 15.84 16.61
C PHE A 33 -28.44 14.54 16.78
N VAL A 34 -27.25 14.50 16.18
CA VAL A 34 -26.36 13.34 16.20
C VAL A 34 -25.95 12.98 17.63
N ALA A 35 -25.55 13.95 18.45
CA ALA A 35 -25.20 13.69 19.85
C ALA A 35 -26.35 13.01 20.62
N ARG A 36 -27.60 13.38 20.35
CA ARG A 36 -28.79 12.74 20.95
C ARG A 36 -29.01 11.33 20.41
N TYR A 37 -28.86 11.12 19.10
CA TYR A 37 -29.00 9.79 18.49
C TYR A 37 -27.93 8.83 18.99
N VAL A 38 -26.68 9.25 19.06
CA VAL A 38 -25.56 8.46 19.61
C VAL A 38 -25.82 8.10 21.07
N LYS A 39 -26.23 9.06 21.92
CA LYS A 39 -26.60 8.79 23.32
C LYS A 39 -27.74 7.78 23.46
N SER A 40 -28.61 7.69 22.47
CA SER A 40 -29.78 6.80 22.45
C SER A 40 -29.51 5.47 21.72
N GLY A 41 -28.25 5.18 21.34
CA GLY A 41 -27.87 3.97 20.61
C GLY A 41 -28.36 3.92 19.15
N GLN A 42 -28.89 5.02 18.61
CA GLN A 42 -29.43 5.09 17.24
C GLN A 42 -28.32 5.43 16.23
N HIS A 43 -27.31 4.57 16.15
CA HIS A 43 -26.10 4.82 15.35
C HIS A 43 -26.39 4.93 13.84
N ASP A 44 -27.28 4.10 13.29
CA ASP A 44 -27.61 4.16 11.86
C ASP A 44 -28.27 5.50 11.46
N VAL A 45 -29.12 6.03 12.34
CA VAL A 45 -29.76 7.34 12.13
C VAL A 45 -28.73 8.47 12.23
N ALA A 46 -27.82 8.39 13.21
CA ALA A 46 -26.72 9.33 13.35
C ALA A 46 -25.82 9.34 12.10
N ILE A 47 -25.48 8.15 11.59
CA ILE A 47 -24.68 7.95 10.38
C ILE A 47 -25.32 8.61 9.17
N ASP A 48 -26.61 8.38 8.93
CA ASP A 48 -27.30 8.98 7.79
C ASP A 48 -27.40 10.52 7.93
N VAL A 49 -27.75 11.02 9.12
CA VAL A 49 -27.80 12.48 9.36
C VAL A 49 -26.44 13.14 9.12
N LEU A 50 -25.36 12.57 9.63
CA LEU A 50 -24.00 13.09 9.43
C LEU A 50 -23.62 13.07 7.96
N PHE A 51 -23.79 11.94 7.29
CA PHE A 51 -23.40 11.80 5.90
C PHE A 51 -24.12 12.80 4.99
N GLN A 52 -25.45 12.88 5.07
CA GLN A 52 -26.24 13.77 4.21
C GLN A 52 -25.90 15.24 4.50
N SER A 53 -25.79 15.62 5.79
CA SER A 53 -25.46 17.00 6.18
C SER A 53 -24.05 17.40 5.73
N ALA A 54 -23.06 16.51 5.92
CA ALA A 54 -21.69 16.72 5.45
C ALA A 54 -21.65 16.87 3.93
N ARG A 55 -22.32 15.98 3.20
CA ARG A 55 -22.36 15.99 1.73
C ARG A 55 -22.93 17.29 1.18
N GLU A 56 -24.05 17.76 1.72
CA GLU A 56 -24.66 19.02 1.24
C GLU A 56 -23.86 20.25 1.65
N LEU A 57 -23.20 20.27 2.82
CA LEU A 57 -22.28 21.34 3.19
C LEU A 57 -21.06 21.41 2.26
N LEU A 58 -20.48 20.24 1.89
CA LEU A 58 -19.36 20.19 0.95
C LEU A 58 -19.77 20.66 -0.44
N LYS A 59 -20.93 20.24 -0.95
CA LYS A 59 -21.47 20.73 -2.23
C LYS A 59 -21.70 22.24 -2.25
N ALA A 60 -22.06 22.83 -1.11
CA ALA A 60 -22.23 24.27 -0.94
C ALA A 60 -20.90 25.02 -0.73
N GLY A 61 -19.74 24.35 -0.77
CA GLY A 61 -18.42 24.97 -0.60
C GLY A 61 -18.05 25.23 0.86
N HIS A 62 -18.82 24.75 1.84
CA HIS A 62 -18.53 24.91 3.26
C HIS A 62 -17.62 23.78 3.78
N THR A 63 -16.43 23.69 3.20
CA THR A 63 -15.49 22.57 3.35
C THR A 63 -15.17 22.24 4.81
N GLY A 64 -14.85 23.25 5.64
CA GLY A 64 -14.52 23.03 7.05
C GLY A 64 -15.66 22.39 7.85
N SER A 65 -16.91 22.82 7.62
CA SER A 65 -18.08 22.22 8.30
C SER A 65 -18.39 20.83 7.77
N GLY A 66 -18.28 20.62 6.46
CA GLY A 66 -18.47 19.30 5.86
C GLY A 66 -17.44 18.27 6.34
N VAL A 67 -16.17 18.67 6.48
CA VAL A 67 -15.09 17.81 6.97
C VAL A 67 -15.18 17.55 8.47
N ASP A 68 -15.66 18.51 9.28
CA ASP A 68 -15.97 18.26 10.69
C ASP A 68 -17.06 17.20 10.83
N LEU A 69 -18.18 17.34 10.12
CA LEU A 69 -19.26 16.34 10.16
C LEU A 69 -18.82 14.99 9.58
N GLY A 70 -18.01 14.98 8.53
CA GLY A 70 -17.39 13.77 7.98
C GLY A 70 -16.42 13.10 8.95
N SER A 71 -15.69 13.89 9.75
CA SER A 71 -14.86 13.37 10.83
C SER A 71 -15.71 12.75 11.95
N PHE A 72 -16.79 13.44 12.34
CA PHE A 72 -17.70 12.93 13.36
C PHE A 72 -18.39 11.64 12.89
N LEU A 73 -18.66 11.50 11.58
CA LEU A 73 -19.16 10.25 11.00
C LEU A 73 -18.23 9.07 11.27
N ILE A 74 -16.92 9.26 11.11
CA ILE A 74 -15.90 8.24 11.38
C ILE A 74 -15.86 7.89 12.88
N GLU A 75 -16.00 8.88 13.76
CA GLU A 75 -16.08 8.65 15.21
C GLU A 75 -17.32 7.83 15.61
N VAL A 76 -18.46 8.06 14.94
CA VAL A 76 -19.66 7.24 15.12
C VAL A 76 -19.46 5.83 14.59
N TYR A 77 -18.77 5.65 13.45
CA TYR A 77 -18.38 4.31 12.98
C TYR A 77 -17.50 3.58 13.98
N ASP A 78 -16.54 4.28 14.59
CA ASP A 78 -15.67 3.71 15.62
C ASP A 78 -16.46 3.28 16.86
N THR A 79 -17.33 4.17 17.35
CA THR A 79 -18.19 3.92 18.52
C THR A 79 -19.15 2.74 18.28
N ALA A 80 -19.74 2.67 17.09
CA ALA A 80 -20.67 1.61 16.70
C ALA A 80 -19.96 0.32 16.25
N SER A 81 -18.62 0.28 16.28
CA SER A 81 -17.81 -0.87 15.84
C SER A 81 -18.16 -1.36 14.43
N VAL A 82 -18.45 -0.42 13.53
CA VAL A 82 -18.81 -0.71 12.14
C VAL A 82 -17.61 -1.37 11.46
N GLN A 83 -17.80 -2.61 11.02
CA GLN A 83 -16.75 -3.41 10.41
C GLN A 83 -16.44 -2.96 8.99
N VAL A 84 -15.20 -3.18 8.54
CA VAL A 84 -14.80 -3.08 7.13
C VAL A 84 -15.06 -4.44 6.45
N GLY A 85 -16.32 -4.76 6.17
CA GLY A 85 -16.76 -6.03 5.60
C GLY A 85 -17.48 -5.92 4.24
N PRO A 86 -17.69 -7.04 3.51
CA PRO A 86 -18.42 -7.08 2.23
C PRO A 86 -19.85 -6.53 2.29
N GLU A 87 -20.59 -6.76 3.38
CA GLU A 87 -21.96 -6.24 3.52
C GLU A 87 -21.98 -4.72 3.77
N SER A 88 -20.95 -4.19 4.43
CA SER A 88 -20.72 -2.75 4.62
C SER A 88 -19.97 -2.07 3.46
N ARG A 89 -19.42 -2.83 2.50
CA ARG A 89 -18.50 -2.32 1.45
C ARG A 89 -19.14 -1.23 0.61
N GLY A 90 -20.39 -1.38 0.19
CA GLY A 90 -21.05 -0.42 -0.69
C GLY A 90 -21.37 0.91 0.02
N GLN A 91 -22.01 0.84 1.18
CA GLN A 91 -22.54 2.05 1.82
C GLN A 91 -21.50 2.79 2.65
N VAL A 92 -20.72 2.12 3.50
CA VAL A 92 -19.81 2.79 4.42
C VAL A 92 -18.62 3.39 3.67
N LYS A 93 -17.97 2.59 2.81
CA LYS A 93 -16.86 3.07 1.99
C LYS A 93 -17.34 4.10 0.98
N GLY A 94 -18.47 3.84 0.31
CA GLY A 94 -19.07 4.77 -0.66
C GLY A 94 -19.39 6.13 -0.07
N ARG A 95 -19.88 6.18 1.19
CA ARG A 95 -20.06 7.45 1.91
C ARG A 95 -18.74 8.19 2.07
N MET A 96 -17.70 7.50 2.55
CA MET A 96 -16.41 8.15 2.81
C MET A 96 -15.69 8.59 1.54
N THR A 97 -15.66 7.76 0.50
CA THR A 97 -15.07 8.15 -0.79
C THR A 97 -15.83 9.32 -1.41
N GLN A 98 -17.15 9.39 -1.29
CA GLN A 98 -17.93 10.54 -1.74
C GLN A 98 -17.58 11.82 -0.96
N LEU A 99 -17.47 11.76 0.37
CA LEU A 99 -17.08 12.94 1.17
C LEU A 99 -15.65 13.39 0.85
N ILE A 100 -14.72 12.45 0.66
CA ILE A 100 -13.34 12.72 0.24
C ILE A 100 -13.32 13.43 -1.12
N ALA A 101 -14.09 12.94 -2.11
CA ALA A 101 -14.21 13.56 -3.43
C ALA A 101 -14.71 15.01 -3.35
N LEU A 102 -15.81 15.21 -2.60
CA LEU A 102 -16.46 16.52 -2.49
C LEU A 102 -15.65 17.54 -1.69
N THR A 103 -14.67 17.10 -0.90
CA THR A 103 -13.79 18.01 -0.14
C THR A 103 -12.86 18.80 -1.07
N GLY A 104 -12.54 18.26 -2.24
CA GLY A 104 -11.64 18.89 -3.20
C GLY A 104 -10.16 18.86 -2.76
N PRO A 105 -9.24 19.37 -3.60
CA PRO A 105 -7.81 19.33 -3.36
C PRO A 105 -7.29 20.44 -2.44
N ASP A 106 -8.11 21.44 -2.14
CA ASP A 106 -7.65 22.65 -1.46
C ASP A 106 -7.37 22.44 0.03
N GLY A 107 -6.16 22.84 0.44
CA GLY A 107 -5.72 22.81 1.83
C GLY A 107 -5.57 21.41 2.43
N ALA A 108 -5.63 21.32 3.76
CA ALA A 108 -5.39 20.07 4.50
C ALA A 108 -6.66 19.24 4.78
N TRP A 109 -7.83 19.73 4.36
CA TRP A 109 -9.11 19.16 4.75
C TRP A 109 -9.32 17.75 4.20
N ARG A 110 -9.00 17.52 2.93
CA ARG A 110 -9.15 16.19 2.33
C ARG A 110 -8.17 15.19 2.92
N LYS A 111 -6.92 15.60 3.16
CA LYS A 111 -5.95 14.77 3.86
C LYS A 111 -6.47 14.35 5.24
N THR A 112 -7.12 15.26 5.97
CA THR A 112 -7.73 14.95 7.27
C THR A 112 -8.78 13.84 7.17
N LEU A 113 -9.69 13.90 6.19
CA LEU A 113 -10.67 12.83 5.98
C LEU A 113 -10.03 11.53 5.53
N ILE A 114 -9.06 11.58 4.62
CA ILE A 114 -8.32 10.39 4.15
C ILE A 114 -7.63 9.70 5.34
N ASP A 115 -6.85 10.43 6.13
CA ASP A 115 -6.10 9.88 7.26
C ASP A 115 -7.03 9.22 8.28
N LYS A 116 -8.12 9.90 8.65
CA LYS A 116 -9.11 9.35 9.59
C LYS A 116 -9.82 8.12 9.03
N THR A 117 -10.15 8.13 7.74
CA THR A 117 -10.83 7.01 7.07
C THR A 117 -9.92 5.79 6.99
N VAL A 118 -8.65 5.98 6.63
CA VAL A 118 -7.64 4.91 6.60
C VAL A 118 -7.40 4.37 8.02
N ALA A 119 -7.24 5.24 9.02
CA ALA A 119 -7.04 4.83 10.41
C ALA A 119 -8.22 4.01 10.96
N TRP A 120 -9.46 4.42 10.66
CA TRP A 120 -10.64 3.62 10.98
C TRP A 120 -10.58 2.24 10.29
N SER A 121 -10.17 2.20 9.03
CA SER A 121 -10.09 0.95 8.28
C SER A 121 -9.01 -0.01 8.78
N VAL A 122 -7.91 0.52 9.34
CA VAL A 122 -6.88 -0.28 10.03
C VAL A 122 -7.46 -0.91 11.30
N LYS A 123 -8.23 -0.15 12.06
CA LYS A 123 -8.79 -0.57 13.36
C LYS A 123 -9.92 -1.60 13.21
N HIS A 124 -10.78 -1.43 12.21
CA HIS A 124 -12.00 -2.24 12.03
C HIS A 124 -11.95 -3.16 10.80
N GLY A 125 -10.78 -3.32 10.19
CA GLY A 125 -10.57 -4.12 8.99
C GLY A 125 -9.57 -5.27 9.19
N LYS A 126 -9.41 -6.07 8.13
CA LYS A 126 -8.50 -7.23 8.12
C LYS A 126 -7.06 -6.87 7.77
N TYR A 127 -6.83 -5.66 7.26
CA TYR A 127 -5.57 -5.27 6.65
C TYR A 127 -4.84 -4.27 7.56
N PRO A 128 -3.62 -4.61 8.04
CA PRO A 128 -2.91 -3.79 9.02
C PRO A 128 -2.43 -2.43 8.46
N ALA A 129 -2.36 -2.28 7.14
CA ALA A 129 -2.04 -1.03 6.47
C ALA A 129 -3.27 -0.18 6.13
N GLY A 130 -4.48 -0.71 6.33
CA GLY A 130 -5.74 -0.11 5.89
C GLY A 130 -6.38 -0.87 4.74
N ASP A 131 -7.62 -0.52 4.42
CA ASP A 131 -8.40 -1.21 3.38
C ASP A 131 -7.83 -0.98 1.97
N PRO A 132 -7.56 -2.04 1.19
CA PRO A 132 -6.97 -1.93 -0.14
C PRO A 132 -7.79 -1.11 -1.15
N GLU A 133 -9.12 -1.16 -1.10
CA GLU A 133 -10.00 -0.42 -2.02
C GLU A 133 -10.01 1.07 -1.68
N LEU A 134 -10.06 1.41 -0.39
CA LEU A 134 -9.91 2.80 0.06
C LEU A 134 -8.55 3.38 -0.34
N HIS A 135 -7.48 2.60 -0.19
CA HIS A 135 -6.15 2.98 -0.66
C HIS A 135 -6.11 3.16 -2.18
N HIS A 136 -6.67 2.23 -2.95
CA HIS A 136 -6.72 2.36 -4.41
C HIS A 136 -7.43 3.64 -4.83
N TYR A 137 -8.62 3.90 -4.27
CA TYR A 137 -9.41 5.09 -4.55
C TYR A 137 -8.64 6.39 -4.23
N CYS A 138 -8.04 6.49 -3.03
CA CYS A 138 -7.29 7.68 -2.63
C CYS A 138 -6.05 7.87 -3.52
N GLY A 139 -5.34 6.79 -3.84
CA GLY A 139 -4.19 6.82 -4.73
C GLY A 139 -4.55 7.29 -6.14
N GLU A 140 -5.63 6.77 -6.72
CA GLU A 140 -6.12 7.20 -8.03
C GLU A 140 -6.56 8.67 -8.03
N LEU A 141 -7.31 9.10 -7.01
CA LEU A 141 -7.75 10.49 -6.89
C LEU A 141 -6.57 11.45 -6.84
N LEU A 142 -5.59 11.16 -5.98
CA LEU A 142 -4.38 12.00 -5.82
C LEU A 142 -3.50 11.96 -7.07
N TYR A 143 -3.43 10.82 -7.75
CA TYR A 143 -2.70 10.69 -9.01
C TYR A 143 -3.28 11.61 -10.10
N ARG A 144 -4.60 11.59 -10.29
CA ARG A 144 -5.29 12.45 -11.29
C ARG A 144 -5.06 13.95 -11.07
N GLU A 145 -4.64 14.35 -9.87
CA GLU A 145 -4.36 15.73 -9.49
C GLU A 145 -2.87 16.07 -9.49
N GLY A 146 -2.01 15.14 -9.92
CA GLY A 146 -0.56 15.33 -9.96
C GLY A 146 0.12 15.22 -8.59
N ALA A 147 -0.58 14.81 -7.54
CA ALA A 147 -0.04 14.66 -6.19
C ALA A 147 0.70 13.31 -6.03
N PHE A 148 1.74 13.09 -6.84
CA PHE A 148 2.39 11.78 -6.99
C PHE A 148 3.01 11.23 -5.70
N GLU A 149 3.61 12.06 -4.85
CA GLU A 149 4.16 11.63 -3.56
C GLU A 149 3.08 11.06 -2.63
N ALA A 150 1.94 11.74 -2.53
CA ALA A 150 0.84 11.27 -1.71
C ALA A 150 0.17 10.03 -2.33
N ALA A 151 0.00 10.02 -3.65
CA ALA A 151 -0.60 8.90 -4.37
C ALA A 151 0.22 7.60 -4.24
N GLU A 152 1.55 7.68 -4.33
CA GLU A 152 2.47 6.54 -4.20
C GLU A 152 2.20 5.74 -2.93
N GLN A 153 2.14 6.42 -1.77
CA GLN A 153 1.93 5.75 -0.49
C GLN A 153 0.62 4.94 -0.47
N HIS A 154 -0.45 5.50 -1.04
CA HIS A 154 -1.74 4.81 -1.10
C HIS A 154 -1.71 3.62 -2.07
N LEU A 155 -1.13 3.76 -3.27
CA LEU A 155 -1.05 2.67 -4.24
C LEU A 155 -0.16 1.51 -3.76
N LEU A 156 0.92 1.82 -3.04
CA LEU A 156 1.76 0.82 -2.39
C LEU A 156 1.01 0.07 -1.27
N ASN A 157 0.25 0.78 -0.43
CA ASN A 157 -0.50 0.16 0.66
C ASN A 157 -1.70 -0.68 0.19
N SER A 158 -2.27 -0.36 -0.97
CA SER A 158 -3.33 -1.17 -1.57
C SER A 158 -2.83 -2.57 -1.98
N ALA A 159 -1.64 -2.65 -2.59
CA ALA A 159 -1.02 -3.88 -3.08
C ALA A 159 -1.91 -4.77 -3.98
N SER A 160 -2.97 -4.21 -4.56
CA SER A 160 -3.79 -4.87 -5.57
C SER A 160 -3.12 -4.82 -6.94
N ARG A 161 -3.55 -5.70 -7.85
CA ARG A 161 -3.08 -5.73 -9.25
C ARG A 161 -3.34 -4.41 -9.96
N ASP A 162 -4.51 -3.82 -9.73
CA ASP A 162 -4.90 -2.56 -10.37
C ASP A 162 -4.13 -1.36 -9.81
N SER A 163 -3.90 -1.32 -8.48
CA SER A 163 -3.04 -0.30 -7.87
C SER A 163 -1.60 -0.40 -8.37
N ALA A 164 -1.07 -1.61 -8.56
CA ALA A 164 0.27 -1.81 -9.11
C ALA A 164 0.38 -1.33 -10.57
N ARG A 165 -0.65 -1.55 -11.40
CA ARG A 165 -0.71 -1.02 -12.77
C ARG A 165 -0.77 0.52 -12.77
N LEU A 166 -1.61 1.09 -11.92
CA LEU A 166 -1.74 2.54 -11.82
C LEU A 166 -0.46 3.18 -11.30
N LEU A 167 0.20 2.56 -10.33
CA LEU A 167 1.50 2.99 -9.82
C LEU A 167 2.56 2.97 -10.93
N ALA A 168 2.55 1.98 -11.81
CA ALA A 168 3.48 1.92 -12.95
C ALA A 168 3.26 3.08 -13.93
N GLN A 169 1.99 3.41 -14.25
CA GLN A 169 1.65 4.55 -15.09
C GLN A 169 2.12 5.87 -14.46
N MET A 170 1.78 6.08 -13.18
CA MET A 170 2.19 7.27 -12.43
C MET A 170 3.72 7.40 -12.33
N MET A 171 4.43 6.31 -12.02
CA MET A 171 5.89 6.33 -11.92
C MET A 171 6.55 6.59 -13.28
N PHE A 172 5.96 6.11 -14.38
CA PHE A 172 6.43 6.38 -15.73
C PHE A 172 6.32 7.88 -16.05
N GLU A 173 5.14 8.46 -15.81
CA GLU A 173 4.89 9.90 -15.98
C GLU A 173 5.81 10.74 -15.08
N TRP A 174 5.91 10.41 -13.80
CA TRP A 174 6.73 11.13 -12.84
C TRP A 174 8.23 11.06 -13.16
N SER A 175 8.68 9.98 -13.81
CA SER A 175 10.04 9.86 -14.32
C SER A 175 10.33 10.66 -15.59
N ARG A 176 9.42 11.58 -15.97
CA ARG A 176 9.44 12.34 -17.23
C ARG A 176 9.48 11.40 -18.42
N ASP A 177 8.43 10.58 -18.51
CA ASP A 177 8.24 9.58 -19.55
C ASP A 177 9.43 8.61 -19.69
N GLY A 178 9.97 8.17 -18.56
CA GLY A 178 11.00 7.14 -18.51
C GLY A 178 12.45 7.60 -18.65
N THR A 179 12.76 8.89 -18.48
CA THR A 179 14.12 9.43 -18.69
C THR A 179 15.15 8.88 -17.68
N ASN A 180 14.73 8.50 -16.47
CA ASN A 180 15.57 7.88 -15.45
C ASN A 180 14.80 6.77 -14.73
N PRO A 181 14.65 5.58 -15.33
CA PRO A 181 13.69 4.59 -14.89
C PRO A 181 14.12 3.83 -13.62
N GLY A 182 15.43 3.67 -13.37
CA GLY A 182 15.97 2.89 -12.25
C GLY A 182 15.41 3.26 -10.87
N PRO A 183 15.50 4.54 -10.42
CA PRO A 183 14.95 4.98 -9.14
C PRO A 183 13.44 4.72 -9.00
N PHE A 184 12.67 4.96 -10.07
CA PHE A 184 11.21 4.80 -10.07
C PHE A 184 10.79 3.32 -10.08
N ALA A 185 11.56 2.47 -10.78
CA ALA A 185 11.38 1.04 -10.73
C ALA A 185 11.65 0.47 -9.31
N ILE A 186 12.68 0.96 -8.62
CA ILE A 186 12.95 0.61 -7.22
C ILE A 186 11.76 1.00 -6.33
N ARG A 187 11.29 2.23 -6.44
CA ARG A 187 10.18 2.79 -5.65
C ARG A 187 8.89 1.98 -5.77
N GLY A 188 8.55 1.51 -6.97
CA GLY A 188 7.34 0.70 -7.16
C GLY A 188 7.52 -0.81 -7.00
N THR A 189 8.76 -1.34 -6.99
CA THR A 189 8.99 -2.79 -6.88
C THR A 189 9.35 -3.22 -5.46
N ILE A 190 10.32 -2.54 -4.85
CA ILE A 190 10.91 -2.97 -3.58
C ILE A 190 9.91 -2.96 -2.43
N PRO A 191 9.06 -1.93 -2.24
CA PRO A 191 8.09 -1.95 -1.15
C PRO A 191 7.10 -3.12 -1.26
N TYR A 192 6.71 -3.52 -2.47
CA TYR A 192 5.87 -4.71 -2.66
C TYR A 192 6.62 -6.00 -2.30
N LEU A 193 7.89 -6.15 -2.66
CA LEU A 193 8.70 -7.30 -2.24
C LEU A 193 8.90 -7.34 -0.71
N LEU A 194 9.20 -6.20 -0.08
CA LEU A 194 9.31 -6.10 1.38
C LEU A 194 8.00 -6.46 2.09
N ASN A 195 6.85 -6.20 1.45
CA ASN A 195 5.53 -6.58 1.94
C ASN A 195 5.08 -7.97 1.44
N THR A 196 5.98 -8.78 0.86
CA THR A 196 5.72 -10.12 0.34
C THR A 196 4.68 -10.22 -0.78
N SER A 197 4.34 -9.09 -1.42
CA SER A 197 3.37 -9.04 -2.53
C SER A 197 4.06 -9.22 -3.87
N ILE A 198 4.38 -10.48 -4.20
CA ILE A 198 5.01 -10.85 -5.48
C ILE A 198 4.13 -10.45 -6.67
N LEU A 199 2.83 -10.67 -6.58
CA LEU A 199 1.89 -10.34 -7.66
C LEU A 199 1.90 -8.83 -7.98
N ALA A 200 1.89 -7.97 -6.97
CA ALA A 200 1.92 -6.52 -7.17
C ALA A 200 3.28 -6.07 -7.71
N ALA A 201 4.39 -6.57 -7.14
CA ALA A 201 5.75 -6.29 -7.62
C ALA A 201 5.92 -6.65 -9.10
N ARG A 202 5.51 -7.86 -9.49
CA ARG A 202 5.55 -8.33 -10.88
C ARG A 202 4.65 -7.49 -11.78
N THR A 203 3.41 -7.24 -11.37
CA THR A 203 2.45 -6.45 -12.16
C THR A 203 2.96 -5.04 -12.42
N PHE A 204 3.47 -4.37 -11.38
CA PHE A 204 4.07 -3.05 -11.48
C PHE A 204 5.23 -3.07 -12.48
N LEU A 205 6.23 -3.93 -12.25
CA LEU A 205 7.47 -3.87 -13.02
C LEU A 205 7.26 -4.26 -14.49
N THR A 206 6.45 -5.30 -14.75
CA THR A 206 6.10 -5.69 -16.13
C THR A 206 5.37 -4.56 -16.85
N THR A 207 4.44 -3.89 -16.18
CA THR A 207 3.70 -2.75 -16.77
C THR A 207 4.64 -1.56 -17.02
N PHE A 208 5.50 -1.24 -16.05
CA PHE A 208 6.46 -0.15 -16.15
C PHE A 208 7.47 -0.36 -17.28
N ILE A 209 8.03 -1.56 -17.41
CA ILE A 209 8.92 -1.92 -18.53
C ILE A 209 8.16 -1.88 -19.86
N GLY A 210 6.92 -2.39 -19.92
CA GLY A 210 6.08 -2.30 -21.10
C GLY A 210 5.86 -0.87 -21.59
N LEU A 211 5.62 0.07 -20.66
CA LEU A 211 5.53 1.51 -20.96
C LEU A 211 6.86 2.05 -21.51
N LEU A 212 7.99 1.73 -20.88
CA LEU A 212 9.31 2.15 -21.37
C LEU A 212 9.58 1.67 -22.80
N LEU A 213 9.31 0.39 -23.10
CA LEU A 213 9.53 -0.21 -24.41
C LEU A 213 8.55 0.26 -25.50
N SER A 214 7.41 0.83 -25.08
CA SER A 214 6.42 1.43 -25.98
C SER A 214 6.62 2.94 -26.17
N SER A 215 7.55 3.54 -25.43
CA SER A 215 7.87 4.96 -25.46
C SER A 215 9.12 5.25 -26.30
N PRO A 216 9.43 6.53 -26.58
CA PRO A 216 10.70 6.92 -27.19
C PRO A 216 11.95 6.44 -26.42
N GLN A 217 11.82 6.14 -25.11
CA GLN A 217 12.92 5.59 -24.30
C GLN A 217 13.30 4.16 -24.68
N ARG A 218 12.51 3.47 -25.52
CA ARG A 218 12.88 2.16 -26.03
C ARG A 218 14.30 2.14 -26.59
N ALA A 219 14.69 3.17 -27.35
CA ALA A 219 16.00 3.24 -27.99
C ALA A 219 17.16 3.30 -26.99
N THR A 220 16.95 3.82 -25.78
CA THR A 220 17.96 3.92 -24.72
C THR A 220 17.97 2.68 -23.82
N ILE A 221 16.82 2.04 -23.62
CA ILE A 221 16.63 0.94 -22.67
C ILE A 221 16.79 -0.44 -23.30
N ILE A 222 16.51 -0.61 -24.60
CA ILE A 222 16.58 -1.92 -25.25
C ILE A 222 18.02 -2.43 -25.35
N ASN A 223 18.24 -3.68 -24.96
CA ASN A 223 19.52 -4.34 -25.18
C ASN A 223 19.56 -4.92 -26.61
N GLN A 224 20.45 -4.41 -27.47
CA GLN A 224 20.53 -4.85 -28.87
C GLN A 224 20.98 -6.31 -29.04
N HIS A 225 21.71 -6.87 -28.06
CA HIS A 225 22.12 -8.28 -28.10
C HIS A 225 21.00 -9.24 -27.66
N PHE A 226 20.04 -8.74 -26.88
CA PHE A 226 18.91 -9.50 -26.36
C PHE A 226 17.63 -8.67 -26.52
N PRO A 227 17.18 -8.44 -27.77
CA PRO A 227 16.04 -7.57 -28.05
C PRO A 227 14.71 -8.19 -27.62
N ASP A 228 14.61 -9.53 -27.67
CA ASP A 228 13.41 -10.28 -27.33
C ASP A 228 13.41 -10.71 -25.85
N PRO A 229 12.24 -10.83 -25.21
CA PRO A 229 12.13 -11.36 -23.86
C PRO A 229 12.66 -12.79 -23.75
N ILE A 230 13.38 -13.07 -22.67
CA ILE A 230 13.86 -14.39 -22.33
C ILE A 230 12.76 -15.13 -21.56
N ILE A 231 12.32 -16.25 -22.11
CA ILE A 231 11.31 -17.13 -21.49
C ILE A 231 11.96 -17.96 -20.38
N LEU A 232 11.47 -17.81 -19.17
CA LEU A 232 11.79 -18.64 -18.01
C LEU A 232 10.76 -19.75 -17.89
N LYS A 233 11.17 -20.98 -18.24
CA LYS A 233 10.31 -22.16 -18.11
C LYS A 233 10.01 -22.42 -16.64
N SER A 234 8.73 -22.58 -16.34
CA SER A 234 8.23 -23.06 -15.06
C SER A 234 7.51 -24.39 -15.32
N PRO A 235 7.80 -25.48 -14.58
CA PRO A 235 7.12 -26.76 -14.77
C PRO A 235 5.61 -26.68 -14.50
N ASP A 236 5.21 -25.81 -13.57
CA ASP A 236 3.88 -25.81 -12.94
C ASP A 236 3.07 -24.51 -13.17
N SER A 237 3.57 -23.59 -14.00
CA SER A 237 2.90 -22.31 -14.26
C SER A 237 3.14 -21.79 -15.67
N ASP A 238 2.34 -20.79 -16.07
CA ASP A 238 2.61 -20.00 -17.27
C ASP A 238 4.08 -19.52 -17.27
N PRO A 239 4.73 -19.50 -18.46
CA PRO A 239 6.10 -19.04 -18.58
C PRO A 239 6.21 -17.59 -18.12
N ASP A 240 7.19 -17.32 -17.25
CA ASP A 240 7.57 -15.96 -16.91
C ASP A 240 8.53 -15.42 -17.97
N GLU A 241 8.52 -14.11 -18.22
CA GLU A 241 9.40 -13.46 -19.19
C GLU A 241 10.29 -12.41 -18.50
N VAL A 242 11.53 -12.30 -18.97
CA VAL A 242 12.47 -11.25 -18.55
C VAL A 242 12.99 -10.52 -19.78
N GLN A 243 12.76 -9.21 -19.84
CA GLN A 243 13.37 -8.35 -20.86
C GLN A 243 14.74 -7.89 -20.38
N ILE A 244 15.81 -8.27 -21.07
CA ILE A 244 17.12 -7.71 -20.79
C ILE A 244 17.19 -6.27 -21.30
N THR A 245 17.53 -5.35 -20.40
CA THR A 245 17.66 -3.92 -20.67
C THR A 245 19.11 -3.46 -20.58
N THR A 246 19.39 -2.24 -21.03
CA THR A 246 20.67 -1.56 -20.78
C THR A 246 20.79 -1.11 -19.32
N ASP A 247 19.66 -0.84 -18.64
CA ASP A 247 19.63 -0.44 -17.24
C ASP A 247 19.84 -1.66 -16.29
N PRO A 248 20.92 -1.68 -15.49
CA PRO A 248 21.19 -2.79 -14.56
C PRO A 248 20.19 -2.91 -13.41
N THR A 249 19.55 -1.82 -12.99
CA THR A 249 18.52 -1.82 -11.94
C THR A 249 17.27 -2.55 -12.41
N LEU A 250 16.79 -2.28 -13.63
CA LEU A 250 15.64 -2.99 -14.21
C LEU A 250 15.92 -4.49 -14.35
N ASN A 251 17.12 -4.86 -14.81
CA ASN A 251 17.55 -6.26 -14.90
C ASN A 251 17.57 -6.94 -13.53
N PHE A 252 18.14 -6.28 -12.52
CA PHE A 252 18.17 -6.79 -11.16
C PHE A 252 16.76 -7.00 -10.61
N LEU A 253 15.86 -6.02 -10.74
CA LEU A 253 14.51 -6.08 -10.18
C LEU A 253 13.68 -7.20 -10.80
N GLN A 254 13.76 -7.39 -12.12
CA GLN A 254 13.10 -8.50 -12.80
C GLN A 254 13.57 -9.85 -12.24
N LEU A 255 14.89 -10.06 -12.19
CA LEU A 255 15.46 -11.30 -11.67
C LEU A 255 15.20 -11.49 -10.17
N ALA A 256 15.17 -10.41 -9.39
CA ALA A 256 14.87 -10.44 -7.96
C ALA A 256 13.43 -10.91 -7.72
N ILE A 257 12.45 -10.40 -8.47
CA ILE A 257 11.06 -10.87 -8.42
C ILE A 257 11.01 -12.37 -8.74
N GLN A 258 11.65 -12.80 -9.83
CA GLN A 258 11.63 -14.20 -10.27
C GLN A 258 12.29 -15.14 -9.24
N THR A 259 13.34 -14.68 -8.57
CA THR A 259 14.03 -15.44 -7.52
C THR A 259 13.18 -15.50 -6.23
N CYS A 260 12.56 -14.38 -5.83
CA CYS A 260 11.68 -14.34 -4.66
C CYS A 260 10.39 -15.14 -4.86
N GLN A 261 9.82 -15.15 -6.08
CA GLN A 261 8.67 -15.97 -6.44
C GLN A 261 8.95 -17.47 -6.34
N ARG A 262 10.21 -17.88 -6.56
CA ARG A 262 10.69 -19.27 -6.49
C ARG A 262 11.45 -19.56 -5.19
N ALA A 263 11.32 -18.69 -4.19
CA ALA A 263 11.86 -18.96 -2.87
C ALA A 263 11.30 -20.29 -2.35
N GLY A 264 12.16 -21.06 -1.68
CA GLY A 264 11.75 -22.35 -1.14
C GLY A 264 10.89 -22.25 0.11
N TRP A 265 10.62 -23.40 0.70
CA TRP A 265 9.81 -23.58 1.91
C TRP A 265 10.45 -22.99 3.18
N GLY A 266 11.74 -22.66 3.13
CA GLY A 266 12.47 -22.14 4.30
C GLY A 266 12.41 -23.09 5.49
N PRO A 267 12.10 -22.63 6.72
CA PRO A 267 12.06 -23.49 7.91
C PRO A 267 10.96 -24.55 7.88
N GLU A 268 9.98 -24.41 6.97
CA GLU A 268 8.84 -25.33 6.83
C GLU A 268 9.16 -26.53 5.93
N ALA A 269 10.38 -26.62 5.38
CA ALA A 269 10.82 -27.79 4.62
C ALA A 269 10.78 -29.05 5.48
N THR A 270 10.12 -30.09 4.98
CA THR A 270 9.94 -31.39 5.64
C THR A 270 10.61 -32.53 4.89
N THR A 271 10.93 -32.33 3.60
CA THR A 271 11.56 -33.33 2.74
C THR A 271 12.95 -32.92 2.28
N SER A 272 13.78 -33.90 1.91
CA SER A 272 15.12 -33.65 1.39
C SER A 272 15.14 -32.83 0.10
N ASP A 273 14.08 -32.94 -0.71
CA ASP A 273 13.94 -32.19 -1.97
C ASP A 273 13.61 -30.72 -1.70
N GLU A 274 12.75 -30.44 -0.71
CA GLU A 274 12.44 -29.07 -0.25
C GLU A 274 13.69 -28.39 0.35
N GLU A 275 14.47 -29.11 1.15
CA GLU A 275 15.76 -28.62 1.69
C GLU A 275 16.80 -28.36 0.59
N ARG A 276 16.83 -29.22 -0.43
CA ARG A 276 17.69 -29.02 -1.60
C ARG A 276 17.26 -27.77 -2.37
N HIS A 277 15.96 -27.56 -2.59
CA HIS A 277 15.42 -26.38 -3.25
C HIS A 277 15.68 -25.09 -2.45
N ASN A 278 15.60 -25.14 -1.12
CA ASN A 278 16.01 -24.03 -0.24
C ASN A 278 17.48 -23.63 -0.47
N ARG A 279 18.40 -24.62 -0.56
CA ARG A 279 19.82 -24.35 -0.83
C ARG A 279 20.02 -23.70 -2.20
N VAL A 280 19.39 -24.23 -3.23
CA VAL A 280 19.50 -23.71 -4.61
C VAL A 280 18.94 -22.28 -4.72
N SER A 281 17.77 -22.01 -4.15
CA SER A 281 17.16 -20.67 -4.16
C SER A 281 17.99 -19.65 -3.37
N ARG A 282 18.57 -20.05 -2.23
CA ARG A 282 19.51 -19.23 -1.44
C ARG A 282 20.77 -18.89 -2.23
N GLU A 283 21.39 -19.88 -2.88
CA GLU A 283 22.58 -19.65 -3.72
C GLU A 283 22.27 -18.74 -4.91
N ALA A 284 21.11 -18.91 -5.54
CA ALA A 284 20.65 -18.05 -6.63
C ALA A 284 20.51 -16.58 -6.17
N TRP A 285 19.89 -16.34 -5.01
CA TRP A 285 19.79 -14.99 -4.44
C TRP A 285 21.15 -14.38 -4.14
N LEU A 286 22.05 -15.12 -3.47
CA LEU A 286 23.40 -14.64 -3.14
C LEU A 286 24.20 -14.28 -4.40
N ARG A 287 24.10 -15.12 -5.45
CA ARG A 287 24.75 -14.86 -6.74
C ARG A 287 24.19 -13.60 -7.42
N LEU A 288 22.86 -13.43 -7.41
CA LEU A 288 22.20 -12.24 -7.96
C LEU A 288 22.62 -10.98 -7.20
N ALA A 289 22.51 -10.99 -5.86
CA ALA A 289 22.89 -9.90 -4.99
C ALA A 289 24.37 -9.49 -5.19
N SER A 290 25.28 -10.46 -5.25
CA SER A 290 26.70 -10.20 -5.47
C SER A 290 26.97 -9.59 -6.84
N ARG A 291 26.27 -10.04 -7.89
CA ARG A 291 26.48 -9.57 -9.28
C ARG A 291 26.08 -8.10 -9.47
N TYR A 292 25.06 -7.65 -8.75
CA TYR A 292 24.45 -6.32 -8.90
C TYR A 292 24.83 -5.33 -7.78
N ARG A 293 25.66 -5.76 -6.82
CA ARG A 293 26.01 -5.00 -5.60
C ARG A 293 26.45 -3.54 -5.82
N SER A 294 27.16 -3.26 -6.91
CA SER A 294 27.67 -1.92 -7.25
C SER A 294 27.04 -1.33 -8.52
N GLY A 295 26.15 -2.09 -9.18
CA GLY A 295 25.59 -1.73 -10.49
C GLY A 295 24.20 -1.12 -10.43
N ILE A 296 23.55 -1.13 -9.27
CA ILE A 296 22.16 -0.66 -9.12
C ILE A 296 22.09 0.67 -8.37
N VAL A 297 21.03 1.42 -8.65
CA VAL A 297 20.74 2.68 -7.95
C VAL A 297 20.51 2.43 -6.46
N GLY A 298 20.92 3.38 -5.61
CA GLY A 298 20.57 3.41 -4.18
C GLY A 298 21.68 3.03 -3.20
N GLY A 299 22.88 2.63 -3.67
CA GLY A 299 24.07 2.49 -2.84
C GLY A 299 23.87 1.64 -1.58
N ASP A 300 24.25 2.17 -0.41
CA ASP A 300 24.11 1.46 0.88
C ASP A 300 22.67 1.16 1.28
N VAL A 301 21.73 2.03 0.94
CA VAL A 301 20.30 1.80 1.24
C VAL A 301 19.83 0.54 0.52
N MET A 302 20.18 0.42 -0.76
CA MET A 302 19.82 -0.74 -1.55
C MET A 302 20.53 -2.02 -1.08
N ARG A 303 21.76 -1.93 -0.57
CA ARG A 303 22.44 -3.08 0.06
C ARG A 303 21.68 -3.59 1.28
N ASN A 304 21.27 -2.70 2.19
CA ASN A 304 20.48 -3.10 3.36
C ASN A 304 19.12 -3.71 2.97
N ILE A 305 18.50 -3.21 1.90
CA ILE A 305 17.26 -3.77 1.34
C ILE A 305 17.49 -5.19 0.80
N ILE A 306 18.58 -5.40 0.06
CA ILE A 306 18.95 -6.72 -0.46
C ILE A 306 19.16 -7.72 0.70
N ASP A 307 19.84 -7.30 1.76
CA ASP A 307 20.01 -8.13 2.96
C ASP A 307 18.65 -8.44 3.61
N SER A 308 17.76 -7.45 3.69
CA SER A 308 16.40 -7.62 4.24
C SER A 308 15.56 -8.60 3.40
N LEU A 309 15.63 -8.52 2.07
CA LEU A 309 14.96 -9.46 1.17
C LEU A 309 15.57 -10.87 1.28
N GLY A 310 16.89 -10.96 1.49
CA GLY A 310 17.60 -12.19 1.81
C GLY A 310 17.03 -12.90 3.04
N ASP A 311 16.76 -12.15 4.11
CA ASP A 311 16.14 -12.66 5.33
C ASP A 311 14.67 -13.06 5.09
N ILE A 312 13.86 -12.15 4.50
CA ILE A 312 12.42 -12.35 4.28
C ILE A 312 12.14 -13.61 3.44
N TYR A 313 12.84 -13.78 2.32
CA TYR A 313 12.54 -14.84 1.34
C TYR A 313 13.42 -16.08 1.47
N PHE A 314 14.63 -15.97 2.01
CA PHE A 314 15.62 -17.06 1.94
C PHE A 314 16.25 -17.41 3.30
N ASP A 315 15.77 -16.80 4.40
CA ASP A 315 16.31 -17.01 5.76
C ASP A 315 17.83 -16.78 5.83
N ILE A 316 18.33 -15.84 5.03
CA ILE A 316 19.73 -15.42 5.07
C ILE A 316 19.83 -14.32 6.13
N PRO A 317 20.47 -14.59 7.28
CA PRO A 317 20.62 -13.56 8.30
C PRO A 317 21.42 -12.39 7.73
N ALA A 318 20.95 -11.18 8.01
CA ALA A 318 21.68 -9.98 7.62
C ALA A 318 23.13 -10.05 8.17
N PRO A 319 24.12 -9.60 7.39
CA PRO A 319 25.49 -9.52 7.89
C PRO A 319 25.48 -8.73 9.19
N ARG A 320 26.07 -9.30 10.25
CA ARG A 320 26.28 -8.53 11.48
C ARG A 320 27.05 -7.28 11.07
N LYS A 321 26.40 -6.11 11.12
CA LYS A 321 27.10 -4.84 11.02
C LYS A 321 28.18 -4.92 12.07
N GLY A 322 29.45 -4.95 11.62
CA GLY A 322 30.58 -5.14 12.52
C GLY A 322 30.35 -4.30 13.76
N GLY A 323 30.41 -4.92 14.93
CA GLY A 323 30.31 -4.20 16.19
C GLY A 323 31.28 -3.03 16.15
N ASN A 324 30.91 -1.93 16.81
CA ASN A 324 31.77 -0.77 16.91
C ASN A 324 33.16 -1.29 17.34
N PRO A 325 34.23 -1.17 16.54
CA PRO A 325 35.48 -1.89 16.80
C PRO A 325 36.03 -1.59 18.20
N LEU A 326 35.76 -0.38 18.69
CA LEU A 326 36.06 0.04 20.06
C LEU A 326 35.28 -0.76 21.11
N GLN A 327 34.00 -1.04 20.89
CA GLN A 327 33.13 -1.79 21.78
C GLN A 327 33.46 -3.29 21.79
N ASP A 328 33.82 -3.85 20.64
CA ASP A 328 34.30 -5.24 20.54
C ASP A 328 35.71 -5.40 21.13
N MET A 329 36.57 -4.38 21.01
CA MET A 329 37.85 -4.34 21.72
C MET A 329 37.66 -4.18 23.24
N MET A 330 36.75 -3.30 23.69
CA MET A 330 36.47 -3.11 25.11
C MET A 330 35.80 -4.34 25.74
N SER A 331 34.87 -5.00 25.07
CA SER A 331 34.25 -6.24 25.58
C SER A 331 35.26 -7.40 25.66
N SER A 332 36.21 -7.45 24.72
CA SER A 332 37.33 -8.40 24.73
C SER A 332 38.39 -8.05 25.79
N PHE A 333 38.57 -6.77 26.13
CA PHE A 333 39.47 -6.31 27.21
C PHE A 333 38.86 -6.47 28.62
N PHE A 334 37.53 -6.40 28.74
CA PHE A 334 36.80 -6.43 30.02
C PHE A 334 36.08 -7.76 30.32
N GLY A 335 36.32 -8.80 29.52
CA GLY A 335 35.96 -10.19 29.88
C GLY A 335 34.46 -10.51 29.90
N GLY A 336 33.65 -9.84 29.08
CA GLY A 336 32.21 -10.10 29.00
C GLY A 336 31.88 -11.26 28.04
N GLY A 337 31.42 -12.40 28.58
CA GLY A 337 30.88 -13.51 27.79
C GLY A 337 29.63 -13.11 26.96
N PRO A 338 29.27 -13.89 25.93
CA PRO A 338 28.22 -13.51 24.98
C PRO A 338 26.86 -13.42 25.66
N ALA A 339 26.18 -12.28 25.46
CA ALA A 339 24.81 -12.07 25.92
C ALA A 339 23.81 -12.95 25.15
N PRO A 340 22.71 -13.40 25.77
CA PRO A 340 21.70 -14.22 25.12
C PRO A 340 20.96 -13.42 24.04
N ASP A 341 20.68 -14.09 22.92
CA ASP A 341 20.03 -13.54 21.75
C ASP A 341 18.59 -13.09 22.07
N ALA A 342 18.30 -11.81 21.87
CA ALA A 342 16.96 -11.25 22.05
C ALA A 342 16.14 -11.55 20.79
N GLY A 343 15.38 -12.65 20.83
CA GLY A 343 14.56 -13.12 19.71
C GLY A 343 13.59 -12.06 19.19
N THR A 344 13.87 -11.54 18.00
CA THR A 344 12.93 -10.76 17.19
C THR A 344 11.80 -11.68 16.72
N LYS A 345 10.57 -11.41 17.17
CA LYS A 345 9.37 -12.13 16.72
C LYS A 345 9.23 -11.97 15.19
N ARG A 346 9.45 -13.07 14.46
CA ARG A 346 9.25 -13.20 13.01
C ARG A 346 7.78 -12.95 12.67
N LYS A 347 7.51 -12.15 11.63
CA LYS A 347 6.18 -12.14 10.99
C LYS A 347 6.01 -13.47 10.27
N PRO A 348 4.89 -14.20 10.45
CA PRO A 348 4.65 -15.43 9.72
C PRO A 348 4.61 -15.14 8.22
N ARG A 349 5.30 -15.96 7.42
CA ARG A 349 5.18 -15.95 5.96
C ARG A 349 3.70 -16.18 5.63
N ARG A 350 3.09 -15.32 4.82
CA ARG A 350 1.82 -15.67 4.19
C ARG A 350 2.11 -16.81 3.25
N ALA A 351 1.49 -17.97 3.49
CA ALA A 351 1.52 -19.09 2.57
C ALA A 351 1.17 -18.59 1.15
N LEU A 352 2.01 -18.92 0.18
CA LEU A 352 1.70 -18.75 -1.24
C LEU A 352 0.56 -19.73 -1.56
N THR A 353 -0.67 -19.34 -1.28
CA THR A 353 -1.83 -20.10 -1.72
C THR A 353 -1.93 -19.97 -3.24
N ALA A 354 -1.83 -21.10 -3.94
CA ALA A 354 -2.30 -21.23 -5.31
C ALA A 354 -3.71 -20.65 -5.41
N GLY A 355 -3.98 -19.99 -6.53
CA GLY A 355 -5.08 -19.05 -6.70
C GLY A 355 -6.45 -19.52 -6.21
N THR A 356 -7.19 -18.58 -5.64
CA THR A 356 -8.63 -18.43 -5.80
C THR A 356 -9.01 -17.06 -5.24
N LEU A 357 -8.99 -16.06 -6.12
CA LEU A 357 -9.81 -14.87 -5.99
C LEU A 357 -10.61 -14.81 -7.30
N ASP A 358 -11.68 -15.59 -7.32
CA ASP A 358 -12.96 -15.13 -7.87
C ASP A 358 -13.84 -14.72 -6.69
#